data_AF-V8NJG8-F1
#
_entry.id   AF-V8NJG8-F1
#
_cell.length_a   1.000
_cell.length_b   1.000
_cell.length_c   1.000
_cell.angle_alpha   90.00
_cell.angle_beta   90.00
_cell.angle_gamma   90.00
#
_symmetry.space_group_name_H-M   'P 1'
#
loop_
_entity.id
_entity.type
_entity.pdbx_description
1 polymer ?
#
loop_
_entity_poly.entity_id
_entity_poly.type
_entity_poly.pdbx_seq_one_letter_code
_entity_poly.pdbx_strand_id
1 'polypeptide(L)'
;MVLHFAKENGYKRISCYQSSYQPLDPDGYDRYLVNRVQDHIQSRIVYYLMNIHVQPRTIYLCRHGESEFNLKGKIGGDSGLSSRGKKFASELNNFVKEQNLNDLKVWTSHLKRTIQTAEALDLPYEQWKALNEIDAGVCEDMTYDEIKEKYPEEFALRDQDKYYYRYPSGESYQDLVQRLEPVIMELERQENVLRQLKCYNAPHPATSFFPLSLEGCRVESIYLNVEAVNTHRDRPEDAKKGPHALMRRNSVVPLASPEPIKKPRMNRFEEHAAASAALPVHTCLSPEGPVQLPTQVGSFFFCCCCAFVVMADGVS
;
A
#
# COMPACT_ATOMS: atom_id res chain seq x y z
N MET A 1 24.18 34.69 2.34
CA MET A 1 23.37 35.83 2.83
C MET A 1 21.90 35.45 3.07
N VAL A 2 21.09 35.17 2.04
CA VAL A 2 19.63 34.90 2.21
C VAL A 2 19.32 33.75 3.19
N LEU A 3 19.98 32.59 3.07
CA LEU A 3 19.75 31.45 3.99
C LEU A 3 20.11 31.76 5.45
N HIS A 4 21.10 32.62 5.69
CA HIS A 4 21.50 33.06 7.03
C HIS A 4 20.39 33.90 7.66
N PHE A 5 19.89 34.89 6.93
CA PHE A 5 18.80 35.76 7.34
C PHE A 5 17.50 34.97 7.59
N ALA A 6 17.20 33.98 6.73
CA ALA A 6 16.06 33.08 6.92
C ALA A 6 16.19 32.25 8.22
N LYS A 7 17.38 31.70 8.50
CA LYS A 7 17.67 30.96 9.75
C LYS A 7 17.53 31.84 10.99
N GLU A 8 18.08 33.06 10.96
CA GLU A 8 17.97 34.04 12.07
C GLU A 8 16.52 34.46 12.33
N ASN A 9 15.74 34.73 11.28
CA ASN A 9 14.31 35.04 11.43
C ASN A 9 13.51 33.85 11.93
N GLY A 10 13.88 32.62 11.55
CA GLY A 10 13.34 31.39 12.12
C GLY A 10 13.52 31.31 13.63
N TYR A 11 14.74 31.51 14.13
CA TYR A 11 15.01 31.53 15.59
C TYR A 11 14.26 32.65 16.31
N LYS A 12 14.25 33.87 15.75
CA LYS A 12 13.47 34.99 16.32
C LYS A 12 11.99 34.62 16.41
N ARG A 13 11.40 34.07 15.35
CA ARG A 13 10.01 33.62 15.34
C ARG A 13 9.74 32.55 16.40
N ILE A 14 10.62 31.55 16.55
CA ILE A 14 10.50 30.52 17.60
C ILE A 14 10.52 31.16 18.99
N SER A 15 11.43 32.12 19.24
CA SER A 15 11.54 32.79 20.55
C SER A 15 10.27 33.55 20.95
N CYS A 16 9.50 34.08 19.99
CA CYS A 16 8.22 34.74 20.26
C CYS A 16 7.16 33.81 20.86
N TYR A 17 7.23 32.50 20.60
CA TYR A 17 6.29 31.52 21.18
C TYR A 17 6.73 31.00 22.56
N GLN A 18 8.02 31.07 22.90
CA GLN A 18 8.56 30.51 24.15
C GLN A 18 7.94 31.13 25.42
N SER A 19 7.56 32.40 25.39
CA SER A 19 6.93 33.10 26.53
C SER A 19 5.46 32.72 26.79
N SER A 20 4.81 32.06 25.85
CA SER A 20 3.38 31.68 25.91
C SER A 20 3.14 30.19 25.71
N TYR A 21 4.19 29.41 25.41
CA TYR A 21 4.11 27.97 25.22
C TYR A 21 3.86 27.26 26.55
N GLN A 22 2.77 26.52 26.62
CA GLN A 22 2.41 25.66 27.74
C GLN A 22 2.36 24.21 27.22
N PRO A 23 3.32 23.34 27.59
CA PRO A 23 3.30 21.95 27.17
C PRO A 23 2.16 21.19 27.89
N LEU A 24 1.67 20.12 27.24
CA LEU A 24 0.69 19.21 27.85
C LEU A 24 1.29 18.34 28.97
N ASP A 25 2.62 18.18 28.95
CA ASP A 25 3.42 17.49 29.97
C ASP A 25 4.57 18.43 30.38
N PRO A 26 4.52 19.04 31.59
CA PRO A 26 5.59 19.89 32.09
C PRO A 26 6.76 19.11 32.72
N ASP A 27 6.57 17.82 33.06
CA ASP A 27 7.56 17.01 33.78
C ASP A 27 8.52 16.27 32.84
N GLY A 28 8.12 16.09 31.57
CA GLY A 28 9.03 15.99 30.42
C GLY A 28 9.93 14.75 30.37
N TYR A 29 9.41 13.63 29.85
CA TYR A 29 10.22 12.50 29.42
C TYR A 29 10.55 12.57 27.92
N ASP A 30 11.72 12.06 27.51
CA ASP A 30 12.12 11.86 26.10
C ASP A 30 11.33 10.74 25.39
N ARG A 31 10.04 10.56 25.71
CA ARG A 31 9.20 9.42 25.33
C ARG A 31 7.78 9.85 25.01
N TYR A 32 7.06 9.04 24.25
CA TYR A 32 5.67 9.28 23.86
C TYR A 32 4.74 9.40 25.07
N LEU A 33 4.05 10.54 25.22
CA LEU A 33 2.88 10.65 26.09
C LEU A 33 1.60 10.35 25.30
N VAL A 34 0.88 9.32 25.72
CA VAL A 34 -0.42 8.92 25.15
C VAL A 34 -1.46 8.92 26.26
N ASN A 35 -2.57 9.64 26.08
CA ASN A 35 -3.61 9.80 27.09
C ASN A 35 -5.01 9.68 26.48
N ARG A 36 -5.92 8.98 27.17
CA ARG A 36 -7.35 8.82 26.83
C ARG A 36 -7.64 8.44 25.36
N VAL A 37 -7.01 7.39 24.85
CA VAL A 37 -7.37 6.82 23.54
C VAL A 37 -8.81 6.28 23.59
N GLN A 38 -9.70 6.82 22.75
CA GLN A 38 -11.15 6.57 22.83
C GLN A 38 -11.67 5.57 21.79
N ASP A 39 -10.97 5.42 20.66
CA ASP A 39 -11.44 4.61 19.53
C ASP A 39 -10.29 3.91 18.77
N HIS A 40 -10.66 3.11 17.77
CA HIS A 40 -9.72 2.33 16.97
C HIS A 40 -8.84 3.19 16.03
N ILE A 41 -9.32 4.35 15.59
CA ILE A 41 -8.58 5.27 14.72
C ILE A 41 -7.49 5.96 15.55
N GLN A 42 -7.83 6.43 16.74
CA GLN A 42 -6.87 7.00 17.70
C GLN A 42 -5.80 5.97 18.07
N SER A 43 -6.18 4.71 18.32
CA SER A 43 -5.23 3.61 18.55
C SER A 43 -4.27 3.41 17.36
N ARG A 44 -4.77 3.45 16.12
CA ARG A 44 -3.94 3.32 14.90
C ARG A 44 -3.03 4.53 14.65
N ILE A 45 -3.48 5.74 14.97
CA ILE A 45 -2.65 6.95 14.90
C ILE A 45 -1.48 6.84 15.89
N VAL A 46 -1.75 6.45 17.14
CA VAL A 46 -0.70 6.21 18.15
C VAL A 46 0.28 5.14 17.67
N TYR A 47 -0.23 3.99 17.19
CA TYR A 47 0.61 2.91 16.67
C TYR A 47 1.51 3.37 15.52
N TYR A 48 0.99 4.13 14.56
CA TYR A 48 1.77 4.68 13.45
C TYR A 48 2.85 5.66 13.96
N LEU A 49 2.47 6.63 14.80
CA LEU A 49 3.40 7.63 15.34
C LEU A 49 4.51 7.03 16.19
N MET A 50 4.27 5.89 16.86
CA MET A 50 5.28 5.18 17.65
C MET A 50 6.31 4.40 16.82
N ASN A 51 6.06 4.17 15.53
CA ASN A 51 6.90 3.35 14.66
C ASN A 51 7.56 4.10 13.49
N ILE A 52 7.12 5.32 13.18
CA ILE A 52 7.83 6.18 12.22
C ILE A 52 9.12 6.74 12.82
N HIS A 53 10.09 7.06 11.96
CA HIS A 53 11.26 7.85 12.33
C HIS A 53 11.61 8.90 11.26
N VAL A 54 12.28 9.97 11.70
CA VAL A 54 12.63 11.13 10.85
C VAL A 54 14.03 11.07 10.24
N GLN A 55 14.79 10.00 10.48
CA GLN A 55 16.16 9.88 9.95
C GLN A 55 16.14 9.87 8.41
N PRO A 56 17.02 10.58 7.68
CA PRO A 56 16.97 10.66 6.22
C PRO A 56 17.18 9.32 5.52
N ARG A 57 16.44 9.11 4.43
CA ARG A 57 16.20 7.75 3.95
C ARG A 57 15.97 7.72 2.39
N THR A 58 16.42 6.65 1.66
CA THR A 58 16.34 6.10 0.22
C THR A 58 15.90 4.57 -0.02
N ILE A 59 14.62 4.17 -0.30
CA ILE A 59 14.10 2.77 -0.47
C ILE A 59 14.18 2.39 -1.96
N TYR A 60 14.44 1.12 -2.25
CA TYR A 60 14.42 0.58 -3.61
C TYR A 60 13.17 -0.28 -3.85
N LEU A 61 12.43 0.03 -4.92
CA LEU A 61 11.26 -0.73 -5.37
C LEU A 61 11.46 -1.16 -6.82
N CYS A 62 11.45 -2.47 -7.07
CA CYS A 62 11.40 -3.00 -8.43
C CYS A 62 10.39 -4.14 -8.55
N ARG A 63 10.03 -4.46 -9.79
CA ARG A 63 9.32 -5.70 -10.08
C ARG A 63 10.31 -6.87 -10.06
N HIS A 64 9.78 -8.09 -10.03
CA HIS A 64 10.49 -9.23 -10.60
C HIS A 64 10.99 -8.93 -12.04
N GLY A 65 12.05 -9.62 -12.47
CA GLY A 65 12.43 -9.66 -13.89
C GLY A 65 11.28 -10.19 -14.77
N GLU A 66 11.31 -9.92 -16.07
CA GLU A 66 10.28 -10.41 -17.01
C GLU A 66 10.02 -11.92 -16.84
N SER A 67 8.76 -12.34 -16.74
CA SER A 67 8.36 -13.74 -16.60
C SER A 67 7.84 -14.34 -17.91
N GLU A 68 7.80 -15.67 -17.96
CA GLU A 68 7.18 -16.43 -19.06
C GLU A 68 5.71 -16.09 -19.29
N PHE A 69 4.98 -15.64 -18.26
CA PHE A 69 3.60 -15.17 -18.41
C PHE A 69 3.51 -13.75 -18.95
N ASN A 70 4.47 -12.87 -18.62
CA ASN A 70 4.51 -11.54 -19.22
C ASN A 70 4.66 -11.66 -20.74
N LEU A 71 5.58 -12.51 -21.21
CA LEU A 71 5.76 -12.82 -22.64
C LEU A 71 4.47 -13.32 -23.33
N LYS A 72 3.60 -14.00 -22.58
CA LYS A 72 2.32 -14.56 -23.06
C LYS A 72 1.12 -13.63 -22.81
N GLY A 73 1.32 -12.45 -22.23
CA GLY A 73 0.25 -11.53 -21.85
C GLY A 73 -0.69 -12.05 -20.75
N LYS A 74 -0.30 -13.09 -20.00
CA LYS A 74 -1.11 -13.71 -18.94
C LYS A 74 -0.92 -13.01 -17.60
N ILE A 75 -2.01 -12.89 -16.84
CA ILE A 75 -2.02 -12.32 -15.48
C ILE A 75 -1.92 -13.43 -14.41
N GLY A 76 -1.46 -13.06 -13.21
CA GLY A 76 -1.38 -13.98 -12.08
C GLY A 76 -0.35 -15.10 -12.26
N GLY A 77 -0.69 -16.28 -11.72
CA GLY A 77 0.09 -17.51 -11.79
C GLY A 77 1.43 -17.45 -11.06
N ASP A 78 2.19 -18.54 -11.17
CA ASP A 78 3.55 -18.66 -10.59
C ASP A 78 4.63 -19.03 -11.62
N SER A 79 4.58 -18.39 -12.78
CA SER A 79 5.61 -18.57 -13.80
C SER A 79 6.97 -17.98 -13.37
N GLY A 80 8.05 -18.63 -13.80
CA GLY A 80 9.42 -18.18 -13.55
C GLY A 80 9.91 -17.11 -14.53
N LEU A 81 11.14 -16.65 -14.32
CA LEU A 81 11.80 -15.64 -15.16
C LEU A 81 12.09 -16.14 -16.58
N SER A 82 11.84 -15.27 -17.57
CA SER A 82 12.30 -15.41 -18.95
C SER A 82 13.83 -15.28 -19.04
N SER A 83 14.39 -15.52 -20.22
CA SER A 83 15.81 -15.24 -20.49
C SER A 83 16.18 -13.77 -20.22
N ARG A 84 15.30 -12.82 -20.57
CA ARG A 84 15.48 -11.39 -20.27
C ARG A 84 15.27 -11.09 -18.79
N GLY A 85 14.31 -11.75 -18.13
CA GLY A 85 14.12 -11.63 -16.68
C GLY A 85 15.36 -12.04 -15.88
N LYS A 86 16.04 -13.12 -16.29
CA LYS A 86 17.33 -13.53 -15.69
C LYS A 86 18.44 -12.53 -15.95
N LYS A 87 18.51 -11.95 -17.15
CA LYS A 87 19.46 -10.85 -17.45
C LYS A 87 19.20 -9.65 -16.54
N PHE A 88 17.94 -9.22 -16.40
CA PHE A 88 17.56 -8.13 -15.49
C PHE A 88 18.02 -8.40 -14.05
N ALA A 89 17.82 -9.63 -13.55
CA ALA A 89 18.26 -9.99 -12.20
C ALA A 89 19.78 -9.90 -12.02
N SER A 90 20.56 -10.26 -13.06
CA SER A 90 22.02 -10.06 -13.08
C SER A 90 22.43 -8.58 -13.10
N GLU A 91 21.77 -7.74 -13.92
CA GLU A 91 22.07 -6.29 -13.93
C GLU A 91 21.61 -5.60 -12.63
N LEU A 92 20.60 -6.14 -11.94
CA LEU A 92 20.17 -5.66 -10.63
C LEU A 92 21.25 -5.93 -9.56
N ASN A 93 21.90 -7.10 -9.61
CA ASN A 93 23.06 -7.41 -8.76
C ASN A 93 24.25 -6.47 -9.07
N ASN A 94 24.55 -6.24 -10.36
CA ASN A 94 25.57 -5.26 -10.77
C ASN A 94 25.27 -3.87 -10.19
N PHE A 95 24.03 -3.39 -10.32
CA PHE A 95 23.59 -2.12 -9.76
C PHE A 95 23.73 -2.05 -8.22
N VAL A 96 23.31 -3.10 -7.50
CA VAL A 96 23.45 -3.18 -6.03
C VAL A 96 24.92 -3.08 -5.60
N LYS A 97 25.82 -3.77 -6.31
CA LYS A 97 27.27 -3.72 -6.09
C LYS A 97 27.87 -2.35 -6.44
N GLU A 98 27.48 -1.74 -7.56
CA GLU A 98 27.92 -0.40 -7.98
C GLU A 98 27.49 0.71 -7.01
N GLN A 99 26.31 0.58 -6.39
CA GLN A 99 25.83 1.50 -5.36
C GLN A 99 26.38 1.17 -3.95
N ASN A 100 27.18 0.11 -3.81
CA ASN A 100 27.75 -0.37 -2.54
C ASN A 100 26.69 -0.67 -1.44
N LEU A 101 25.55 -1.25 -1.85
CA LEU A 101 24.40 -1.57 -0.98
C LEU A 101 24.55 -2.98 -0.39
N ASN A 102 25.64 -3.23 0.33
CA ASN A 102 26.02 -4.60 0.72
C ASN A 102 25.19 -5.16 1.89
N ASP A 103 24.62 -4.30 2.74
CA ASP A 103 23.83 -4.70 3.91
C ASP A 103 22.31 -4.72 3.64
N LEU A 104 21.90 -4.58 2.38
CA LEU A 104 20.52 -4.42 1.92
C LEU A 104 19.57 -5.55 2.40
N LYS A 105 18.55 -5.19 3.19
CA LYS A 105 17.41 -6.03 3.52
C LYS A 105 16.51 -6.21 2.30
N VAL A 106 16.54 -7.41 1.71
CA VAL A 106 15.72 -7.77 0.54
C VAL A 106 14.44 -8.46 0.99
N TRP A 107 13.29 -8.02 0.48
CA TRP A 107 12.00 -8.68 0.62
C TRP A 107 11.43 -9.07 -0.73
N THR A 108 10.77 -10.23 -0.75
CA THR A 108 10.15 -10.81 -1.94
C THR A 108 8.73 -11.27 -1.64
N SER A 109 7.93 -11.45 -2.68
CA SER A 109 6.72 -12.26 -2.57
C SER A 109 7.06 -13.76 -2.49
N HIS A 110 6.07 -14.60 -2.18
CA HIS A 110 6.21 -16.06 -2.22
C HIS A 110 6.22 -16.62 -3.65
N LEU A 111 6.10 -15.76 -4.67
CA LEU A 111 6.05 -16.16 -6.07
C LEU A 111 7.45 -16.31 -6.66
N LYS A 112 7.65 -17.40 -7.41
CA LYS A 112 8.92 -17.86 -8.00
C LYS A 112 9.67 -16.76 -8.74
N ARG A 113 8.97 -15.90 -9.46
CA ARG A 113 9.59 -14.78 -10.21
C ARG A 113 10.28 -13.73 -9.32
N THR A 114 9.75 -13.39 -8.14
CA THR A 114 10.46 -12.49 -7.21
C THR A 114 11.61 -13.21 -6.53
N ILE A 115 11.40 -14.47 -6.14
CA ILE A 115 12.43 -15.31 -5.51
C ILE A 115 13.65 -15.44 -6.44
N GLN A 116 13.44 -15.86 -7.69
CA GLN A 116 14.50 -15.95 -8.71
C GLN A 116 15.17 -14.62 -9.06
N THR A 117 14.51 -13.49 -8.81
CA THR A 117 15.13 -12.16 -8.99
C THR A 117 16.06 -11.85 -7.81
N ALA A 118 15.66 -12.17 -6.58
CA ALA A 118 16.48 -11.97 -5.37
C ALA A 118 17.62 -13.00 -5.23
N GLU A 119 17.42 -14.25 -5.64
CA GLU A 119 18.47 -15.29 -5.68
C GLU A 119 19.69 -14.84 -6.48
N ALA A 120 19.49 -14.03 -7.54
CA ALA A 120 20.57 -13.51 -8.36
C ALA A 120 21.36 -12.36 -7.71
N LEU A 121 20.95 -11.83 -6.56
CA LEU A 121 21.63 -10.75 -5.84
C LEU A 121 22.77 -11.23 -4.93
N ASP A 122 22.83 -12.54 -4.63
CA ASP A 122 23.73 -13.14 -3.64
C ASP A 122 23.53 -12.61 -2.19
N LEU A 123 22.37 -12.01 -1.90
CA LEU A 123 22.01 -11.42 -0.60
C LEU A 123 20.92 -12.21 0.13
N PRO A 124 20.86 -12.17 1.48
CA PRO A 124 19.76 -12.75 2.24
C PRO A 124 18.44 -12.01 1.93
N TYR A 125 17.36 -12.78 1.77
CA TYR A 125 16.03 -12.22 1.51
C TYR A 125 14.93 -12.87 2.36
N GLU A 126 13.93 -12.07 2.75
CA GLU A 126 12.73 -12.54 3.44
C GLU A 126 11.57 -12.70 2.45
N GLN A 127 10.72 -13.70 2.64
CA GLN A 127 9.54 -13.94 1.81
C GLN A 127 8.27 -13.52 2.54
N TRP A 128 7.56 -12.53 2.00
CA TRP A 128 6.34 -11.96 2.57
C TRP A 128 5.15 -12.31 1.67
N LYS A 129 4.22 -13.15 2.15
CA LYS A 129 3.00 -13.49 1.39
C LYS A 129 2.14 -12.25 1.10
N ALA A 130 2.24 -11.22 1.94
CA ALA A 130 1.62 -9.91 1.72
C ALA A 130 2.15 -9.17 0.48
N LEU A 131 3.33 -9.50 -0.04
CA LEU A 131 3.90 -8.96 -1.29
C LEU A 131 3.49 -9.75 -2.56
N ASN A 132 2.70 -10.82 -2.44
CA ASN A 132 2.14 -11.50 -3.60
C ASN A 132 1.35 -10.53 -4.48
N GLU A 133 1.32 -10.81 -5.79
CA GLU A 133 0.49 -10.09 -6.74
C GLU A 133 -1.00 -10.12 -6.34
N ILE A 134 -1.84 -9.27 -6.94
CA ILE A 134 -3.29 -9.32 -6.72
C ILE A 134 -3.83 -10.67 -7.21
N ASP A 135 -4.64 -11.32 -6.38
CA ASP A 135 -5.29 -12.58 -6.75
C ASP A 135 -6.41 -12.31 -7.78
N ALA A 136 -6.26 -12.83 -9.01
CA ALA A 136 -7.27 -12.70 -10.06
C ALA A 136 -8.38 -13.77 -9.98
N GLY A 137 -8.35 -14.66 -8.99
CA GLY A 137 -9.35 -15.68 -8.73
C GLY A 137 -9.62 -16.57 -9.94
N VAL A 138 -10.86 -16.57 -10.43
CA VAL A 138 -11.25 -17.35 -11.63
C VAL A 138 -10.60 -16.88 -12.95
N CYS A 139 -9.88 -15.75 -12.92
CA CYS A 139 -9.16 -15.16 -14.05
C CYS A 139 -7.62 -15.35 -13.99
N GLU A 140 -7.11 -16.11 -13.00
CA GLU A 140 -5.71 -16.53 -12.96
C GLU A 140 -5.30 -17.31 -14.21
N ASP A 141 -4.01 -17.23 -14.58
CA ASP A 141 -3.41 -17.83 -15.77
C ASP A 141 -4.02 -17.38 -17.13
N MET A 142 -4.89 -16.36 -17.17
CA MET A 142 -5.54 -15.88 -18.40
C MET A 142 -4.92 -14.60 -18.95
N THR A 143 -5.03 -14.39 -20.26
CA THR A 143 -4.79 -13.12 -20.94
C THR A 143 -6.01 -12.20 -20.80
N TYR A 144 -5.81 -10.89 -21.00
CA TYR A 144 -6.92 -9.94 -21.01
C TYR A 144 -7.96 -10.23 -22.10
N ASP A 145 -7.57 -10.78 -23.24
CA ASP A 145 -8.50 -11.14 -24.32
C ASP A 145 -9.31 -12.40 -23.96
N GLU A 146 -8.67 -13.44 -23.39
CA GLU A 146 -9.37 -14.62 -22.84
C GLU A 146 -10.40 -14.21 -21.76
N ILE A 147 -10.06 -13.26 -20.87
CA ILE A 147 -10.98 -12.73 -19.85
C ILE A 147 -12.14 -11.96 -20.50
N LYS A 148 -11.87 -11.14 -21.53
CA LYS A 148 -12.90 -10.38 -22.24
C LYS A 148 -13.90 -11.27 -22.97
N GLU A 149 -13.43 -12.38 -23.56
CA GLU A 149 -14.28 -13.36 -24.25
C GLU A 149 -15.08 -14.22 -23.26
N LYS A 150 -14.44 -14.70 -22.18
CA LYS A 150 -15.04 -15.63 -21.22
C LYS A 150 -15.91 -14.95 -20.16
N TYR A 151 -15.54 -13.74 -19.75
CA TYR A 151 -16.18 -12.97 -18.67
C TYR A 151 -16.38 -11.48 -19.09
N PRO A 152 -17.15 -11.20 -20.17
CA PRO A 152 -17.29 -9.85 -20.72
C PRO A 152 -17.87 -8.84 -19.73
N GLU A 153 -18.80 -9.25 -18.85
CA GLU A 153 -19.35 -8.38 -17.80
C GLU A 153 -18.29 -7.99 -16.76
N GLU A 154 -17.52 -8.96 -16.26
CA GLU A 154 -16.46 -8.73 -15.28
C GLU A 154 -15.34 -7.84 -15.84
N PHE A 155 -14.96 -8.05 -17.11
CA PHE A 155 -14.01 -7.20 -17.83
C PHE A 155 -14.49 -5.74 -17.91
N ALA A 156 -15.77 -5.54 -18.24
CA ALA A 156 -16.37 -4.20 -18.32
C ALA A 156 -16.53 -3.54 -16.94
N LEU A 157 -16.91 -4.29 -15.90
CA LEU A 157 -17.01 -3.80 -14.53
C LEU A 157 -15.64 -3.34 -14.00
N ARG A 158 -14.58 -4.10 -14.26
CA ARG A 158 -13.21 -3.75 -13.87
C ARG A 158 -12.70 -2.49 -14.57
N ASP A 159 -13.11 -2.23 -15.81
CA ASP A 159 -12.74 -0.99 -16.52
C ASP A 159 -13.50 0.25 -16.00
N GLN A 160 -14.71 0.07 -15.47
CA GLN A 160 -15.53 1.13 -14.88
C GLN A 160 -15.01 1.56 -13.50
N ASP A 161 -14.77 0.58 -12.60
CA ASP A 161 -14.31 0.81 -11.23
C ASP A 161 -13.15 -0.12 -10.85
N LYS A 162 -11.99 0.13 -11.46
CA LYS A 162 -10.78 -0.69 -11.29
C LYS A 162 -10.31 -0.80 -9.84
N TYR A 163 -10.64 0.14 -8.95
CA TYR A 163 -10.15 0.13 -7.57
C TYR A 163 -11.02 -0.73 -6.65
N TYR A 164 -12.34 -0.57 -6.71
CA TYR A 164 -13.28 -1.32 -5.86
C TYR A 164 -13.73 -2.65 -6.47
N TYR A 165 -13.58 -2.86 -7.78
CA TYR A 165 -13.82 -4.16 -8.41
C TYR A 165 -12.95 -5.24 -7.76
N ARG A 166 -13.59 -6.34 -7.33
CA ARG A 166 -12.97 -7.56 -6.81
C ARG A 166 -13.17 -8.67 -7.83
N TYR A 167 -12.10 -9.37 -8.21
CA TYR A 167 -12.23 -10.55 -9.06
C TYR A 167 -13.10 -11.64 -8.38
N PRO A 168 -13.92 -12.41 -9.13
CA PRO A 168 -14.64 -13.54 -8.56
C PRO A 168 -13.66 -14.56 -7.97
N SER A 169 -13.83 -14.87 -6.68
CA SER A 169 -12.91 -15.68 -5.87
C SER A 169 -11.47 -15.14 -5.75
N GLY A 170 -11.26 -13.84 -5.98
CA GLY A 170 -9.96 -13.17 -5.84
C GLY A 170 -10.07 -11.84 -5.10
N GLU A 171 -9.19 -10.89 -5.40
CA GLU A 171 -9.01 -9.62 -4.69
C GLU A 171 -9.42 -8.38 -5.51
N SER A 172 -9.63 -7.28 -4.79
CA SER A 172 -9.68 -5.90 -5.30
C SER A 172 -8.41 -5.13 -4.92
N TYR A 173 -8.21 -3.94 -5.48
CA TYR A 173 -7.12 -3.06 -5.01
C TYR A 173 -7.36 -2.58 -3.57
N GLN A 174 -8.62 -2.48 -3.13
CA GLN A 174 -8.93 -2.19 -1.72
C GLN A 174 -8.43 -3.30 -0.78
N ASP A 175 -8.61 -4.57 -1.16
CA ASP A 175 -8.11 -5.72 -0.38
C ASP A 175 -6.58 -5.73 -0.35
N LEU A 176 -5.94 -5.45 -1.49
CA LEU A 176 -4.49 -5.36 -1.60
C LEU A 176 -3.90 -4.26 -0.71
N VAL A 177 -4.55 -3.09 -0.62
CA VAL A 177 -4.14 -2.01 0.31
C VAL A 177 -4.22 -2.47 1.77
N GLN A 178 -5.28 -3.19 2.16
CA GLN A 178 -5.39 -3.75 3.52
C GLN A 178 -4.32 -4.82 3.78
N ARG A 179 -4.02 -5.68 2.79
CA ARG A 179 -2.99 -6.72 2.87
C ARG A 179 -1.56 -6.14 2.96
N LEU A 180 -1.31 -5.00 2.34
CA LEU A 180 -0.01 -4.32 2.35
C LEU A 180 0.24 -3.44 3.59
N GLU A 181 -0.78 -3.15 4.41
CA GLU A 181 -0.63 -2.36 5.63
C GLU A 181 0.54 -2.81 6.54
N PRO A 182 0.71 -4.09 6.92
CA PRO A 182 1.85 -4.53 7.74
C PRO A 182 3.20 -4.39 7.03
N VAL A 183 3.24 -4.41 5.70
CA VAL A 183 4.48 -4.20 4.93
C VAL A 183 4.85 -2.72 4.93
N ILE A 184 3.90 -1.82 4.70
CA ILE A 184 4.10 -0.37 4.76
C ILE A 184 4.56 0.04 6.17
N MET A 185 3.93 -0.53 7.19
CA MET A 185 4.32 -0.36 8.59
C MET A 185 5.78 -0.77 8.81
N GLU A 186 6.18 -1.97 8.40
CA GLU A 186 7.57 -2.42 8.59
C GLU A 186 8.56 -1.55 7.78
N LEU A 187 8.20 -1.07 6.59
CA LEU A 187 9.02 -0.09 5.84
C LEU A 187 9.19 1.24 6.58
N GLU A 188 8.18 1.70 7.32
CA GLU A 188 8.33 2.88 8.16
C GLU A 188 9.24 2.62 9.37
N ARG A 189 9.27 1.38 9.88
CA ARG A 189 10.07 0.95 11.04
C ARG A 189 11.55 0.67 10.71
N GLN A 190 11.86 0.25 9.48
CA GLN A 190 13.24 -0.06 9.08
C GLN A 190 14.08 1.23 9.03
N GLU A 191 15.12 1.27 9.85
CA GLU A 191 16.14 2.32 9.84
C GLU A 191 16.94 2.27 8.53
N ASN A 192 17.65 3.36 8.23
CA ASN A 192 18.15 3.61 6.88
C ASN A 192 16.97 3.65 5.89
N VAL A 193 17.17 3.29 4.62
CA VAL A 193 16.82 4.25 3.57
C VAL A 193 15.42 4.02 2.85
N LEU A 194 14.53 5.06 2.70
CA LEU A 194 13.15 5.31 2.10
C LEU A 194 12.89 6.19 0.79
N ARG A 195 13.55 7.31 0.45
CA ARG A 195 13.51 8.05 -0.86
C ARG A 195 13.57 7.10 -2.06
N GLN A 196 12.56 7.13 -2.92
CA GLN A 196 12.18 5.93 -3.65
C GLN A 196 12.90 5.82 -5.00
N LEU A 197 13.74 4.80 -5.18
CA LEU A 197 14.24 4.42 -6.48
C LEU A 197 13.33 3.36 -7.11
N LYS A 198 12.74 3.69 -8.26
CA LYS A 198 11.93 2.76 -9.06
C LYS A 198 12.76 2.19 -10.20
N CYS A 199 13.03 0.89 -10.19
CA CYS A 199 13.70 0.23 -11.31
C CYS A 199 12.65 -0.38 -12.26
N TYR A 200 12.75 -0.05 -13.56
CA TYR A 200 11.83 -0.53 -14.60
C TYR A 200 12.57 -1.34 -15.68
N ASN A 201 11.86 -2.30 -16.27
CA ASN A 201 12.40 -3.25 -17.27
C ASN A 201 12.23 -2.76 -18.72
N ALA A 202 11.83 -1.50 -18.97
CA ALA A 202 11.64 -0.97 -20.32
C ALA A 202 11.62 0.58 -20.32
N PRO A 203 12.01 1.26 -21.42
CA PRO A 203 12.04 2.73 -21.52
C PRO A 203 10.64 3.37 -21.71
N HIS A 204 9.57 2.59 -21.68
CA HIS A 204 8.22 3.12 -21.71
C HIS A 204 7.84 3.57 -20.30
N PRO A 205 7.31 4.79 -20.10
CA PRO A 205 6.92 5.28 -18.79
C PRO A 205 5.65 4.54 -18.33
N ALA A 206 5.83 3.33 -17.81
CA ALA A 206 4.78 2.55 -17.18
C ALA A 206 4.43 3.24 -15.86
N THR A 207 3.57 4.26 -15.95
CA THR A 207 3.02 5.14 -14.90
C THR A 207 2.19 4.33 -13.89
N SER A 208 2.92 3.51 -13.15
CA SER A 208 2.48 2.61 -12.09
C SER A 208 2.75 3.36 -10.79
N PHE A 209 2.00 4.44 -10.57
CA PHE A 209 2.22 5.30 -9.43
C PHE A 209 1.83 4.55 -8.14
N PHE A 210 2.81 4.28 -7.28
CA PHE A 210 2.66 4.56 -5.85
C PHE A 210 2.75 6.07 -5.69
N PRO A 211 1.66 6.77 -5.34
CA PRO A 211 1.71 7.94 -4.50
C PRO A 211 1.76 7.45 -3.05
N LEU A 212 2.89 6.84 -2.66
CA LEU A 212 3.49 7.17 -1.37
C LEU A 212 4.22 8.51 -1.54
N SER A 213 3.46 9.50 -2.00
CA SER A 213 3.79 10.91 -1.89
C SER A 213 3.27 11.35 -0.53
N LEU A 214 3.92 10.85 0.52
CA LEU A 214 4.12 11.71 1.69
C LEU A 214 4.76 12.99 1.15
N GLU A 215 4.18 14.14 1.44
CA GLU A 215 4.74 15.43 1.01
C GLU A 215 6.19 15.53 1.52
N GLY A 216 7.16 15.34 0.61
CA GLY A 216 8.58 15.22 0.95
C GLY A 216 9.34 14.05 0.29
N CYS A 217 8.67 13.04 -0.27
CA CYS A 217 9.37 11.92 -0.92
C CYS A 217 9.90 12.28 -2.33
N ARG A 218 11.23 12.34 -2.50
CA ARG A 218 11.87 12.35 -3.83
C ARG A 218 11.72 10.96 -4.46
N VAL A 219 11.34 10.90 -5.73
CA VAL A 219 11.27 9.67 -6.52
C VAL A 219 12.24 9.78 -7.68
N GLU A 220 13.05 8.75 -7.88
CA GLU A 220 13.96 8.63 -9.03
C GLU A 220 13.68 7.32 -9.77
N SER A 221 14.01 7.27 -11.05
CA SER A 221 13.75 6.11 -11.90
C SER A 221 15.04 5.72 -12.63
N ILE A 222 15.47 4.48 -12.43
CA ILE A 222 16.67 3.92 -13.06
C ILE A 222 16.25 2.74 -13.95
N TYR A 223 16.90 2.65 -15.11
CA TYR A 223 16.62 1.66 -16.13
C TYR A 223 17.89 0.83 -16.35
N LEU A 224 17.83 -0.47 -16.07
CA LEU A 224 18.99 -1.36 -16.10
C LEU A 224 19.36 -1.86 -17.51
N ASN A 225 18.93 -1.15 -18.56
CA ASN A 225 19.22 -1.44 -19.97
C ASN A 225 18.96 -2.91 -20.41
N VAL A 226 17.92 -3.53 -19.83
CA VAL A 226 17.37 -4.82 -20.27
C VAL A 226 15.96 -4.57 -20.79
N GLU A 227 15.65 -5.12 -21.96
CA GLU A 227 14.31 -5.04 -22.54
C GLU A 227 13.31 -5.97 -21.83
N ALA A 228 12.05 -5.54 -21.78
CA ALA A 228 10.91 -6.39 -21.43
C ALA A 228 9.65 -5.92 -22.16
N VAL A 229 8.65 -6.80 -22.22
CA VAL A 229 7.31 -6.47 -22.71
C VAL A 229 6.62 -5.43 -21.83
N ASN A 230 5.83 -4.55 -22.46
CA ASN A 230 4.92 -3.69 -21.71
C ASN A 230 3.71 -4.51 -21.22
N THR A 231 3.39 -4.39 -19.93
CA THR A 231 2.22 -5.02 -19.29
C THR A 231 1.25 -3.98 -18.72
N HIS A 232 1.51 -2.69 -18.95
CA HIS A 232 0.56 -1.62 -18.63
C HIS A 232 -0.62 -1.66 -19.61
N ARG A 233 -1.83 -1.53 -19.06
CA ARG A 233 -3.07 -1.38 -19.83
C ARG A 233 -3.81 -0.13 -19.35
N ASP A 234 -3.90 0.85 -20.23
CA ASP A 234 -4.64 2.09 -20.02
C ASP A 234 -6.13 1.84 -19.76
N ARG A 235 -6.80 2.82 -19.16
CA ARG A 235 -8.26 2.82 -19.01
C ARG A 235 -8.91 3.19 -20.35
N PRO A 236 -9.78 2.34 -20.94
CA PRO A 236 -10.45 2.66 -22.19
C PRO A 236 -11.28 3.95 -22.12
N GLU A 237 -11.32 4.71 -23.21
CA GLU A 237 -12.07 5.98 -23.28
C GLU A 237 -13.57 5.82 -22.99
N ASP A 238 -14.18 4.72 -23.44
CA ASP A 238 -15.61 4.48 -23.23
C ASP A 238 -15.94 4.20 -21.76
N ALA A 239 -14.99 3.63 -21.01
CA ALA A 239 -15.11 3.45 -19.57
C ALA A 239 -14.99 4.76 -18.77
N LYS A 240 -14.61 5.89 -19.40
CA LYS A 240 -14.63 7.23 -18.80
C LYS A 240 -15.99 7.94 -18.96
N LYS A 241 -16.89 7.42 -19.80
CA LYS A 241 -18.20 8.02 -20.13
C LYS A 241 -19.36 7.44 -19.33
N GLY A 242 -19.15 6.35 -18.58
CA GLY A 242 -20.19 5.72 -17.78
C GLY A 242 -20.67 6.64 -16.64
N PRO A 243 -21.97 6.62 -16.29
CA PRO A 243 -22.45 7.38 -15.14
C PRO A 243 -21.76 6.91 -13.86
N HIS A 244 -21.40 7.85 -12.98
CA HIS A 244 -20.75 7.62 -11.67
C HIS A 244 -21.70 6.96 -10.63
N ALA A 245 -22.54 6.02 -11.06
CA ALA A 245 -23.31 5.16 -10.17
C ALA A 245 -22.34 4.19 -9.48
N LEU A 246 -21.92 4.54 -8.27
CA LEU A 246 -21.25 3.63 -7.34
C LEU A 246 -22.22 2.50 -6.95
N MET A 247 -22.41 1.53 -7.85
CA MET A 247 -23.11 0.28 -7.55
C MET A 247 -22.26 -0.56 -6.61
N ARG A 248 -22.33 -0.24 -5.31
CA ARG A 248 -22.05 -1.21 -4.25
C ARG A 248 -23.04 -2.37 -4.39
N ARG A 249 -22.70 -3.37 -5.20
CA ARG A 249 -23.14 -4.73 -4.95
C ARG A 249 -22.49 -5.13 -3.63
N ASN A 250 -23.23 -4.98 -2.54
CA ASN A 250 -22.85 -5.57 -1.26
C ASN A 250 -22.56 -7.05 -1.49
N SER A 251 -21.46 -7.52 -0.89
CA SER A 251 -21.05 -8.91 -0.69
C SER A 251 -22.03 -9.97 -1.21
N VAL A 252 -21.57 -10.80 -2.16
CA VAL A 252 -22.22 -12.08 -2.47
C VAL A 252 -22.43 -12.82 -1.15
N VAL A 253 -23.69 -13.04 -0.78
CA VAL A 253 -24.04 -13.88 0.37
C VAL A 253 -23.60 -15.30 0.01
N PRO A 254 -22.72 -15.95 0.78
CA PRO A 254 -22.39 -17.35 0.53
C PRO A 254 -23.67 -18.17 0.61
N LEU A 255 -23.89 -19.07 -0.36
CA LEU A 255 -24.91 -20.11 -0.25
C LEU A 255 -24.48 -21.08 0.85
N ALA A 256 -24.83 -20.74 2.09
CA ALA A 256 -24.60 -21.60 3.24
C ALA A 256 -25.48 -22.85 3.12
N SER A 257 -24.85 -24.02 3.20
CA SER A 257 -25.54 -25.30 3.39
C SER A 257 -26.49 -25.24 4.60
N PRO A 258 -27.63 -25.95 4.59
CA PRO A 258 -28.62 -25.86 5.65
C PRO A 258 -28.04 -26.21 7.04
N GLU A 259 -28.26 -25.31 8.03
CA GLU A 259 -27.77 -25.52 9.40
C GLU A 259 -28.40 -26.76 10.07
N PRO A 260 -27.64 -27.52 10.89
CA PRO A 260 -28.19 -28.58 11.71
C PRO A 260 -28.99 -28.04 12.91
N ILE A 261 -29.99 -28.83 13.32
CA ILE A 261 -30.99 -28.50 14.35
C ILE A 261 -30.33 -28.14 15.70
N LYS A 262 -30.58 -26.91 16.18
CA LYS A 262 -30.13 -26.42 17.49
C LYS A 262 -30.87 -27.13 18.63
N LYS A 263 -30.12 -27.78 19.54
CA LYS A 263 -30.63 -28.21 20.86
C LYS A 263 -30.51 -27.05 21.87
N PRO A 264 -31.48 -26.86 22.79
CA PRO A 264 -31.49 -25.71 23.69
C PRO A 264 -30.43 -25.83 24.81
N ARG A 265 -29.85 -24.69 25.19
CA ARG A 265 -29.00 -24.56 26.40
C ARG A 265 -29.87 -24.17 27.60
N MET A 266 -29.50 -24.70 28.78
CA MET A 266 -30.16 -24.43 30.06
C MET A 266 -29.84 -23.04 30.61
N ASN A 267 -30.73 -22.54 31.47
CA ASN A 267 -30.72 -21.20 32.06
C ASN A 267 -29.76 -21.03 33.27
N ARG A 268 -29.55 -19.74 33.58
CA ARG A 268 -29.41 -19.11 34.92
C ARG A 268 -28.00 -19.02 35.51
N PHE A 269 -27.53 -17.78 35.71
CA PHE A 269 -27.52 -17.16 37.05
C PHE A 269 -27.68 -15.63 36.98
N GLU A 270 -28.48 -15.10 37.91
CA GLU A 270 -28.65 -13.69 38.28
C GLU A 270 -27.37 -13.17 38.98
N GLU A 271 -27.12 -11.90 39.32
CA GLU A 271 -27.63 -10.54 39.00
C GLU A 271 -26.51 -9.58 39.49
N HIS A 272 -26.53 -8.29 39.11
CA HIS A 272 -26.40 -7.17 40.06
C HIS A 272 -26.38 -5.83 39.31
N ALA A 273 -27.36 -4.98 39.62
CA ALA A 273 -27.46 -3.63 39.09
C ALA A 273 -26.72 -2.61 39.98
N ALA A 274 -26.15 -1.58 39.36
CA ALA A 274 -25.78 -0.33 40.02
C ALA A 274 -26.21 0.83 39.11
N ALA A 275 -27.16 1.64 39.57
CA ALA A 275 -27.63 2.81 38.85
C ALA A 275 -26.82 4.06 39.25
N SER A 276 -26.62 4.99 38.31
CA SER A 276 -26.26 6.38 38.64
C SER A 276 -26.84 7.36 37.63
N ALA A 277 -27.16 8.54 38.13
CA ALA A 277 -28.07 9.54 37.57
C ALA A 277 -27.69 10.13 36.20
N ALA A 278 -28.72 10.51 35.43
CA ALA A 278 -28.61 11.37 34.26
C ALA A 278 -28.50 12.86 34.67
N LEU A 279 -27.85 13.66 33.83
CA LEU A 279 -27.84 15.13 33.89
C LEU A 279 -28.32 15.70 32.54
N PRO A 280 -28.95 16.90 32.53
CA PRO A 280 -29.76 17.35 31.40
C PRO A 280 -28.93 17.84 30.19
N VAL A 281 -29.41 17.49 29.00
CA VAL A 281 -28.87 17.97 27.72
C VAL A 281 -29.47 19.34 27.40
N HIS A 282 -28.63 20.37 27.32
CA HIS A 282 -29.03 21.66 26.75
C HIS A 282 -28.94 21.62 25.22
N THR A 283 -30.09 21.78 24.57
CA THR A 283 -30.21 21.88 23.11
C THR A 283 -29.90 23.29 22.62
N CYS A 284 -28.82 23.45 21.86
CA CYS A 284 -28.54 24.66 21.10
C CYS A 284 -28.62 24.37 19.59
N LEU A 285 -29.75 24.72 18.98
CA LEU A 285 -29.94 24.73 17.54
C LEU A 285 -29.29 25.97 16.91
N SER A 286 -28.56 25.78 15.82
CA SER A 286 -28.18 26.83 14.86
C SER A 286 -27.88 26.18 13.50
N PRO A 287 -28.03 26.91 12.37
CA PRO A 287 -28.72 26.37 11.20
C PRO A 287 -27.82 25.66 10.18
N GLU A 288 -28.48 24.94 9.26
CA GLU A 288 -27.85 24.21 8.17
C GLU A 288 -27.12 25.08 7.15
N GLY A 289 -26.03 24.53 6.63
CA GLY A 289 -25.47 24.86 5.32
C GLY A 289 -24.57 23.71 4.88
N PRO A 290 -24.89 22.96 3.81
CA PRO A 290 -24.04 21.85 3.37
C PRO A 290 -22.77 22.42 2.73
N VAL A 291 -21.70 22.53 3.52
CA VAL A 291 -20.36 22.80 3.00
C VAL A 291 -19.92 21.57 2.20
N GLN A 292 -20.07 21.65 0.87
CA GLN A 292 -19.49 20.68 -0.05
C GLN A 292 -17.97 20.77 0.04
N LEU A 293 -17.38 19.95 0.89
CA LEU A 293 -15.97 19.59 0.81
C LEU A 293 -15.72 19.00 -0.58
N PRO A 294 -14.75 19.51 -1.36
CA PRO A 294 -14.44 18.94 -2.65
C PRO A 294 -13.85 17.54 -2.45
N THR A 295 -14.65 16.51 -2.77
CA THR A 295 -14.22 15.11 -2.86
C THR A 295 -13.29 14.90 -4.04
N GLN A 296 -12.09 15.46 -3.97
CA GLN A 296 -10.95 14.96 -4.73
C GLN A 296 -10.32 13.81 -3.94
N VAL A 297 -10.99 12.65 -4.01
CA VAL A 297 -10.33 11.37 -3.70
C VAL A 297 -9.29 11.16 -4.79
N GLY A 298 -8.04 11.55 -4.49
CA GLY A 298 -6.92 11.39 -5.43
C GLY A 298 -6.85 9.96 -5.93
N SER A 299 -6.70 9.78 -7.24
CA SER A 299 -6.81 8.45 -7.84
C SER A 299 -5.47 7.69 -7.73
N PHE A 300 -5.25 7.00 -6.62
CA PHE A 300 -4.03 6.22 -6.33
C PHE A 300 -3.96 4.96 -7.23
N PHE A 301 -3.40 5.09 -8.44
CA PHE A 301 -3.39 4.00 -9.42
C PHE A 301 -2.11 3.17 -9.46
N PHE A 302 -2.18 2.07 -8.73
CA PHE A 302 -1.32 0.92 -8.93
C PHE A 302 -1.53 0.24 -10.28
N CYS A 303 -0.42 -0.13 -10.92
CA CYS A 303 -0.41 -1.24 -11.87
C CYS A 303 0.03 -2.52 -11.13
N CYS A 304 -0.74 -2.96 -10.13
CA CYS A 304 -0.42 -4.17 -9.33
C CYS A 304 -0.76 -5.49 -10.05
N CYS A 305 -0.40 -5.59 -11.34
CA CYS A 305 -0.12 -6.87 -12.00
C CYS A 305 1.39 -7.18 -11.87
N CYS A 306 1.90 -6.99 -10.64
CA CYS A 306 3.31 -7.15 -10.28
C CYS A 306 3.44 -7.57 -8.82
N ALA A 307 4.12 -8.68 -8.56
CA ALA A 307 4.81 -8.86 -7.29
C ALA A 307 6.08 -7.99 -7.24
N PHE A 308 6.38 -7.41 -6.07
CA PHE A 308 7.53 -6.53 -5.88
C PHE A 308 8.71 -7.26 -5.22
N VAL A 309 9.92 -6.86 -5.63
CA VAL A 309 11.11 -6.99 -4.80
C VAL A 309 11.30 -5.64 -4.13
N VAL A 310 11.23 -5.63 -2.80
CA VAL A 310 11.44 -4.44 -1.99
C VAL A 310 12.82 -4.56 -1.37
N MET A 311 13.59 -3.50 -1.42
CA MET A 311 14.98 -3.48 -1.01
C MET A 311 15.18 -2.23 -0.15
N ALA A 312 15.40 -2.42 1.14
CA ALA A 312 15.71 -1.36 2.09
C ALA A 312 17.14 -1.60 2.58
N ASP A 313 17.96 -0.56 2.71
CA ASP A 313 19.34 -0.72 3.17
C ASP A 313 19.34 -1.19 4.62
N GLY A 314 20.10 -2.24 4.93
CA GLY A 314 20.28 -2.67 6.30
C GLY A 314 21.26 -1.76 7.02
N VAL A 315 21.34 -1.94 8.33
CA VAL A 315 22.22 -1.18 9.21
C VAL A 315 23.50 -1.98 9.44
N SER A 316 24.65 -1.35 9.21
CA SER A 316 25.95 -1.75 9.76
C SER A 316 26.11 -1.28 11.21
#